data_AF-A0A448TS40-F1
#
_entry.id   AF-A0A448TS40-F1
#
_cell.length_a   1.000
_cell.length_b   1.000
_cell.length_c   1.000
_cell.angle_alpha   90.00
_cell.angle_beta   90.00
_cell.angle_gamma   90.00
#
_symmetry.space_group_name_H-M   'P 1'
#
loop_
_entity.id
_entity.type
_entity.pdbx_description
1 polymer ?
#
loop_
_entity_poly.entity_id
_entity_poly.type
_entity_poly.pdbx_seq_one_letter_code
_entity_poly.pdbx_strand_id
1 'polypeptide(L)'
;MNQKLDFSKELERTVVQSLATSFGLDFLLFEDKKGGDVDTIHNVRAGIYATEQEKQRFENRPDYKETKILADGTSYKVDRYHNDPEFKKVAHQSTERKYTEHVDGYQSGKNLGKDQQLDHVVSTSELHNDAGAYLAEVSPIELSVMKENLVFTQSYVNNKKSNLTMAEFIEKLPEMKANKRVAIQKNQDKLKNMPESTPQERYQKQKVKDAIRKDKEHLENLERCDIDKMRKADQKARNAQQYKINVAYYSSSKFFKQTTVAAARQGIALGLRQALGLVMAETWFELKEQIPVISKKHKENFYIGEFLRDVGLTLSNIWDRIKSRFSDLLANFKDGLISGVFSSITTTLLNIFLTTEKMIAKICREMWNTVVGVIKLIFFNPDNLSAKEIFLACLNMLAGAIAVVTGSLITAYLAPIFTFPFGDAFAAFIGTLVTGLMTLAFGYYISNSDITRKIWEFLAKFQSPYELQVKEIQRINTELDRYLIELTKLKFNMDIEQLQIFMDSLSKADTEFEKSHILAEECKRRNIQLPFELGNMDSTRNWLENID
;
A
#
# COMPACT_ATOMS: atom_id res chain seq x y z
N MET A 1 15.59 43.10 5.46
CA MET A 1 14.93 42.24 4.45
C MET A 1 13.66 41.67 5.08
N ASN A 2 12.49 42.25 4.83
CA ASN A 2 11.20 41.79 5.38
C ASN A 2 10.59 40.72 4.46
N GLN A 3 11.11 39.50 4.48
CA GLN A 3 10.34 38.36 3.96
C GLN A 3 9.28 38.01 5.00
N LYS A 4 8.03 38.40 4.76
CA LYS A 4 6.87 37.91 5.51
C LYS A 4 6.79 36.39 5.30
N LEU A 5 6.96 35.60 6.35
CA LEU A 5 6.58 34.19 6.32
C LEU A 5 5.06 34.10 6.11
N ASP A 6 4.66 33.58 4.95
CA ASP A 6 3.25 33.36 4.61
C ASP A 6 2.86 31.89 4.90
N PHE A 7 2.46 31.64 6.14
CA PHE A 7 2.03 30.32 6.61
C PHE A 7 0.69 29.85 6.00
N SER A 8 -0.04 30.72 5.29
CA SER A 8 -1.35 30.38 4.72
C SER A 8 -1.28 29.34 3.60
N LYS A 9 -0.22 29.39 2.78
CA LYS A 9 0.02 28.43 1.69
C LYS A 9 0.37 27.03 2.20
N GLU A 10 1.16 26.97 3.26
CA GLU A 10 1.57 25.70 3.87
C GLU A 10 0.39 25.02 4.58
N LEU A 11 -0.46 25.82 5.22
CA LEU A 11 -1.74 25.38 5.77
C LEU A 11 -2.63 24.79 4.67
N GLU A 12 -2.80 25.50 3.57
CA GLU A 12 -3.59 25.02 2.42
C GLU A 12 -3.07 23.68 1.90
N ARG A 13 -1.77 23.56 1.66
CA ARG A 13 -1.16 22.32 1.19
C ARG A 13 -1.47 21.15 2.13
N THR A 14 -1.29 21.37 3.43
CA THR A 14 -1.47 20.33 4.46
C THR A 14 -2.93 19.89 4.56
N VAL A 15 -3.87 20.84 4.56
CA VAL A 15 -5.31 20.53 4.67
C VAL A 15 -5.85 19.87 3.41
N VAL A 16 -5.44 20.34 2.21
CA VAL A 16 -5.83 19.74 0.93
C VAL A 16 -5.27 18.32 0.80
N GLN A 17 -4.01 18.10 1.19
CA GLN A 17 -3.42 16.76 1.19
C GLN A 17 -4.14 15.82 2.15
N SER A 18 -4.54 16.31 3.33
CA SER A 18 -5.33 15.54 4.31
C SER A 18 -6.74 15.22 3.81
N LEU A 19 -7.41 16.15 3.11
CA LEU A 19 -8.70 15.90 2.46
C LEU A 19 -8.57 14.79 1.39
N ALA A 20 -7.54 14.90 0.55
CA ALA A 20 -7.33 13.96 -0.55
C ALA A 20 -7.09 12.53 -0.04
N THR A 21 -6.22 12.36 0.95
CA THR A 21 -5.86 11.03 1.49
C THR A 21 -6.93 10.47 2.44
N SER A 22 -7.47 11.29 3.34
CA SER A 22 -8.38 10.82 4.40
C SER A 22 -9.77 10.47 3.88
N PHE A 23 -10.26 11.19 2.86
CA PHE A 23 -11.56 10.94 2.25
C PHE A 23 -11.47 10.26 0.89
N GLY A 24 -10.28 9.80 0.51
CA GLY A 24 -10.09 8.98 -0.69
C GLY A 24 -10.54 9.69 -1.97
N LEU A 25 -10.28 10.99 -2.06
CA LEU A 25 -10.43 11.76 -3.32
C LEU A 25 -9.30 11.41 -4.31
N ASP A 26 -8.41 10.49 -3.92
CA ASP A 26 -7.32 9.88 -4.68
C ASP A 26 -7.76 8.69 -5.54
N PHE A 27 -9.06 8.34 -5.59
CA PHE A 27 -9.61 7.30 -6.47
C PHE A 27 -9.37 7.53 -7.99
N LEU A 28 -8.77 8.66 -8.36
CA LEU A 28 -8.18 8.90 -9.68
C LEU A 28 -6.81 8.21 -9.89
N LEU A 29 -6.19 7.64 -8.85
CA LEU A 29 -4.76 7.31 -8.87
C LEU A 29 -4.37 5.91 -8.34
N PHE A 30 -5.24 5.12 -7.69
CA PHE A 30 -4.84 3.79 -7.17
C PHE A 30 -5.91 2.70 -7.24
N GLU A 31 -5.46 1.48 -7.58
CA GLU A 31 -6.24 0.25 -7.77
C GLU A 31 -6.64 -0.45 -6.45
N ASP A 32 -7.74 -1.21 -6.53
CA ASP A 32 -8.39 -1.96 -5.45
C ASP A 32 -7.46 -2.90 -4.65
N LYS A 33 -7.77 -3.04 -3.36
CA LYS A 33 -7.12 -4.00 -2.45
C LYS A 33 -7.31 -5.45 -2.93
N LYS A 34 -6.22 -6.22 -2.90
CA LYS A 34 -6.25 -7.68 -3.04
C LYS A 34 -6.89 -8.34 -1.81
N GLY A 35 -7.93 -9.14 -2.03
CA GLY A 35 -8.57 -9.96 -1.01
C GLY A 35 -10.09 -10.08 -1.18
N GLY A 36 -10.75 -9.02 -1.63
CA GLY A 36 -12.19 -8.95 -1.89
C GLY A 36 -13.07 -9.12 -0.65
N ASP A 37 -14.30 -8.58 -0.71
CA ASP A 37 -15.30 -8.70 0.37
C ASP A 37 -16.22 -9.93 0.18
N VAL A 38 -15.80 -10.88 -0.66
CA VAL A 38 -16.59 -12.06 -1.05
C VAL A 38 -15.70 -13.30 -1.02
N ASP A 39 -16.24 -14.41 -0.53
CA ASP A 39 -15.55 -15.70 -0.53
C ASP A 39 -15.27 -16.15 -1.97
N THR A 40 -14.11 -16.74 -2.21
CA THR A 40 -13.77 -17.35 -3.50
C THR A 40 -13.23 -18.75 -3.27
N ILE A 41 -13.41 -19.64 -4.26
CA ILE A 41 -12.91 -21.02 -4.19
C ILE A 41 -11.40 -21.05 -3.93
N HIS A 42 -10.66 -20.11 -4.53
CA HIS A 42 -9.23 -19.96 -4.30
C HIS A 42 -8.90 -19.59 -2.85
N ASN A 43 -9.55 -18.54 -2.31
CA ASN A 43 -9.26 -18.03 -0.98
C ASN A 43 -9.62 -19.03 0.12
N VAL A 44 -10.80 -19.66 0.05
CA VAL A 44 -11.24 -20.59 1.12
C VAL A 44 -10.36 -21.85 1.21
N ARG A 45 -9.81 -22.31 0.07
CA ARG A 45 -8.83 -23.41 0.05
C ARG A 45 -7.47 -23.01 0.61
N ALA A 46 -7.14 -21.72 0.56
CA ALA A 46 -5.98 -21.16 1.25
C ALA A 46 -6.26 -20.84 2.74
N GLY A 47 -7.46 -21.15 3.24
CA GLY A 47 -7.88 -20.86 4.62
C GLY A 47 -8.28 -19.40 4.87
N ILE A 48 -8.49 -18.62 3.79
CA ILE A 48 -8.87 -17.21 3.86
C ILE A 48 -10.37 -17.10 3.54
N TYR A 49 -11.15 -16.64 4.52
CA TYR A 49 -12.60 -16.48 4.39
C TYR A 49 -12.98 -15.00 4.53
N ALA A 50 -13.84 -14.52 3.63
CA ALA A 50 -14.49 -13.22 3.73
C ALA A 50 -15.67 -13.27 4.72
N THR A 51 -16.31 -14.44 4.87
CA THR A 51 -17.42 -14.62 5.81
C THR A 51 -17.12 -15.68 6.89
N GLU A 52 -17.32 -15.30 8.16
CA GLU A 52 -17.16 -16.21 9.29
C GLU A 52 -18.16 -17.37 9.24
N GLN A 53 -19.34 -17.16 8.64
CA GLN A 53 -20.35 -18.19 8.46
C GLN A 53 -19.84 -19.36 7.60
N GLU A 54 -19.18 -19.09 6.46
CA GLU A 54 -18.66 -20.16 5.59
C GLU A 54 -17.46 -20.86 6.22
N LYS A 55 -16.63 -20.13 6.97
CA LYS A 55 -15.56 -20.72 7.77
C LYS A 55 -16.11 -21.71 8.80
N GLN A 56 -17.09 -21.29 9.61
CA GLN A 56 -17.75 -22.15 10.59
C GLN A 56 -18.46 -23.33 9.94
N ARG A 57 -19.09 -23.14 8.77
CA ARG A 57 -19.73 -24.24 8.03
C ARG A 57 -18.73 -25.31 7.60
N PHE A 58 -17.54 -24.90 7.16
CA PHE A 58 -16.48 -25.83 6.80
C PHE A 58 -15.83 -26.51 8.02
N GLU A 59 -15.60 -25.75 9.10
CA GLU A 59 -15.05 -26.27 10.36
C GLU A 59 -16.00 -27.28 11.03
N ASN A 60 -17.31 -27.01 11.00
CA ASN A 60 -18.36 -27.89 11.53
C ASN A 60 -18.83 -28.95 10.51
N ARG A 61 -18.04 -29.22 9.45
CA ARG A 61 -18.36 -30.30 8.53
C ARG A 61 -18.40 -31.64 9.28
N PRO A 62 -19.26 -32.59 8.90
CA PRO A 62 -19.33 -33.86 9.60
C PRO A 62 -18.04 -34.66 9.40
N ASP A 63 -17.74 -35.56 10.34
CA ASP A 63 -16.57 -36.43 10.22
C ASP A 63 -16.59 -37.31 8.96
N TYR A 64 -15.40 -37.50 8.36
CA TYR A 64 -15.19 -38.42 7.24
C TYR A 64 -15.64 -39.86 7.56
N LYS A 65 -15.36 -40.30 8.79
CA LYS A 65 -15.78 -41.58 9.35
C LYS A 65 -16.58 -41.33 10.62
N GLU A 66 -17.90 -41.29 10.47
CA GLU A 66 -18.82 -41.11 11.57
C GLU A 66 -18.72 -42.27 12.57
N THR A 67 -18.68 -41.97 13.86
CA THR A 67 -18.74 -42.98 14.92
C THR A 67 -20.19 -43.25 15.29
N LYS A 68 -20.67 -44.47 15.03
CA LYS A 68 -22.01 -44.91 15.44
C LYS A 68 -21.91 -45.76 16.69
N ILE A 69 -22.78 -45.48 17.66
CA ILE A 69 -22.89 -46.23 18.92
C ILE A 69 -24.15 -47.10 18.82
N LEU A 70 -23.98 -48.40 19.02
CA LEU A 70 -25.06 -49.38 19.08
C LEU A 70 -25.77 -49.31 20.44
N ALA A 71 -26.99 -49.87 20.52
CA ALA A 71 -27.77 -49.90 21.75
C ALA A 71 -27.07 -50.64 22.91
N ASP A 72 -26.10 -51.50 22.61
CA ASP A 72 -25.26 -52.22 23.59
C ASP A 72 -24.03 -51.43 24.05
N GLY A 73 -23.87 -50.18 23.61
CA GLY A 73 -22.73 -49.31 23.94
C GLY A 73 -21.50 -49.50 23.04
N THR A 74 -21.52 -50.45 22.09
CA THR A 74 -20.40 -50.69 21.19
C THR A 74 -20.34 -49.60 20.11
N SER A 75 -19.16 -49.03 19.86
CA SER A 75 -18.96 -48.04 18.79
C SER A 75 -18.26 -48.64 17.58
N TYR A 76 -18.68 -48.23 16.38
CA TYR A 76 -18.01 -48.57 15.13
C TYR A 76 -17.97 -47.37 14.18
N LYS A 77 -16.94 -47.30 13.34
CA LYS A 77 -16.77 -46.24 12.36
C LYS A 77 -17.44 -46.61 11.04
N VAL A 78 -18.29 -45.73 10.54
CA VAL A 78 -18.96 -45.88 9.24
C VAL A 78 -18.26 -45.01 8.21
N ASP A 79 -17.77 -45.64 7.14
CA ASP A 79 -17.28 -44.90 5.98
C ASP A 79 -18.48 -44.30 5.24
N ARG A 80 -18.60 -42.96 5.25
CA ARG A 80 -19.73 -42.25 4.66
C ARG A 80 -19.84 -42.49 3.15
N TYR A 81 -18.71 -42.64 2.46
CA TYR A 81 -18.65 -42.67 1.00
C TYR A 81 -18.95 -44.06 0.48
N HIS A 82 -18.28 -45.09 1.01
CA HIS A 82 -18.47 -46.48 0.56
C HIS A 82 -19.83 -47.07 0.97
N ASN A 83 -20.52 -46.45 1.94
CA ASN A 83 -21.88 -46.83 2.31
C ASN A 83 -22.97 -46.07 1.57
N ASP A 84 -22.63 -45.02 0.83
CA ASP A 84 -23.60 -44.19 0.12
C ASP A 84 -24.28 -44.97 -1.01
N PRO A 85 -25.62 -44.86 -1.18
CA PRO A 85 -26.34 -45.55 -2.25
C PRO A 85 -25.84 -45.21 -3.66
N GLU A 86 -25.41 -43.97 -3.89
CA GLU A 86 -24.91 -43.52 -5.18
C GLU A 86 -23.58 -44.18 -5.51
N PHE A 87 -22.66 -44.22 -4.53
CA PHE A 87 -21.41 -44.95 -4.68
C PHE A 87 -21.65 -46.45 -4.93
N LYS A 88 -22.53 -47.09 -4.16
CA LYS A 88 -22.87 -48.52 -4.34
C LYS A 88 -23.43 -48.79 -5.73
N LYS A 89 -24.27 -47.90 -6.25
CA LYS A 89 -24.81 -47.99 -7.62
C LYS A 89 -23.70 -47.91 -8.67
N VAL A 90 -22.81 -46.93 -8.57
CA VAL A 90 -21.70 -46.75 -9.53
C VAL A 90 -20.70 -47.91 -9.45
N ALA A 91 -20.40 -48.40 -8.24
CA ALA A 91 -19.57 -49.58 -8.02
C ALA A 91 -20.19 -50.83 -8.65
N HIS A 92 -21.51 -51.03 -8.50
CA HIS A 92 -22.21 -52.15 -9.14
C HIS A 92 -22.13 -52.05 -10.67
N GLN A 93 -22.43 -50.89 -11.26
CA GLN A 93 -22.30 -50.65 -12.70
C GLN A 93 -20.87 -50.80 -13.23
N SER A 94 -19.86 -50.53 -12.39
CA SER A 94 -18.46 -50.77 -12.76
C SER A 94 -18.14 -52.27 -12.83
N THR A 95 -18.85 -53.11 -12.08
CA THR A 95 -18.64 -54.57 -12.08
C THR A 95 -18.99 -55.19 -13.44
N GLU A 96 -19.97 -54.64 -14.16
CA GLU A 96 -20.29 -55.04 -15.55
C GLU A 96 -19.18 -54.65 -16.53
N ARG A 97 -18.58 -53.46 -16.34
CA ARG A 97 -17.45 -52.96 -17.14
C ARG A 97 -16.15 -53.73 -16.90
N LYS A 98 -16.02 -54.39 -15.75
CA LYS A 98 -14.87 -55.24 -15.39
C LYS A 98 -14.61 -56.36 -16.41
N TYR A 99 -15.64 -56.79 -17.14
CA TYR A 99 -15.53 -57.83 -18.17
C TYR A 99 -15.13 -57.30 -19.55
N THR A 100 -15.15 -55.97 -19.76
CA THR A 100 -14.86 -55.33 -21.06
C THR A 100 -13.66 -54.39 -21.01
N GLU A 101 -13.39 -53.75 -19.86
CA GLU A 101 -12.29 -52.81 -19.64
C GLU A 101 -11.15 -53.45 -18.81
N HIS A 102 -10.12 -53.92 -19.51
CA HIS A 102 -8.95 -54.59 -18.90
C HIS A 102 -7.72 -53.69 -18.77
N VAL A 103 -7.88 -52.38 -19.04
CA VAL A 103 -6.77 -51.42 -19.09
C VAL A 103 -6.57 -50.79 -17.72
N ASP A 104 -5.40 -51.03 -17.11
CA ASP A 104 -5.02 -50.38 -15.85
C ASP A 104 -4.91 -48.86 -16.04
N GLY A 105 -5.46 -48.06 -15.12
CA GLY A 105 -5.43 -46.60 -15.13
C GLY A 105 -4.06 -46.00 -14.82
N TYR A 106 -3.17 -46.74 -14.17
CA TYR A 106 -1.86 -46.29 -13.69
C TYR A 106 -0.69 -47.07 -14.27
N GLN A 107 -0.90 -48.31 -14.71
CA GLN A 107 0.15 -49.16 -15.28
C GLN A 107 0.06 -49.24 -16.81
N SER A 108 1.21 -49.40 -17.46
CA SER A 108 1.30 -49.55 -18.93
C SER A 108 1.34 -51.04 -19.33
N GLY A 109 0.49 -51.43 -20.30
CA GLY A 109 0.50 -52.77 -20.91
C GLY A 109 0.02 -53.94 -20.04
N LYS A 110 -0.51 -53.70 -18.83
CA LYS A 110 -1.00 -54.78 -17.95
C LYS A 110 -2.49 -55.07 -18.17
N ASN A 111 -2.82 -56.33 -18.43
CA ASN A 111 -4.18 -56.85 -18.28
C ASN A 111 -4.43 -57.16 -16.80
N LEU A 112 -5.46 -56.53 -16.23
CA LEU A 112 -5.73 -56.52 -14.80
C LEU A 112 -6.21 -57.86 -14.22
N GLY A 113 -6.73 -58.78 -15.04
CA GLY A 113 -7.17 -60.10 -14.61
C GLY A 113 -8.16 -60.07 -13.44
N LYS A 114 -8.04 -61.00 -12.48
CA LYS A 114 -8.95 -61.11 -11.33
C LYS A 114 -8.67 -60.10 -10.21
N ASP A 115 -7.48 -59.50 -10.17
CA ASP A 115 -7.00 -58.66 -9.06
C ASP A 115 -7.24 -57.15 -9.26
N GLN A 116 -8.20 -56.81 -10.12
CA GLN A 116 -8.64 -55.45 -10.42
C GLN A 116 -9.57 -54.87 -9.34
N GLN A 117 -9.29 -53.64 -8.94
CA GLN A 117 -10.13 -52.81 -8.07
C GLN A 117 -10.44 -51.46 -8.72
N LEU A 118 -11.56 -50.86 -8.34
CA LEU A 118 -11.90 -49.49 -8.72
C LEU A 118 -11.26 -48.53 -7.72
N ASP A 119 -10.39 -47.65 -8.19
CA ASP A 119 -9.73 -46.62 -7.39
C ASP A 119 -10.35 -45.25 -7.61
N HIS A 120 -10.28 -44.42 -6.58
CA HIS A 120 -10.55 -43.00 -6.65
C HIS A 120 -9.24 -42.26 -6.94
N VAL A 121 -9.12 -41.67 -8.12
CA VAL A 121 -7.92 -40.91 -8.53
C VAL A 121 -7.59 -39.82 -7.50
N VAL A 122 -8.57 -38.97 -7.20
CA VAL A 122 -8.59 -38.06 -6.05
C VAL A 122 -9.33 -38.76 -4.91
N SER A 123 -8.66 -38.92 -3.77
CA SER A 123 -9.20 -39.74 -2.68
C SER A 123 -10.45 -39.12 -2.06
N THR A 124 -11.37 -39.96 -1.57
CA THR A 124 -12.56 -39.50 -0.84
C THR A 124 -12.20 -38.66 0.39
N SER A 125 -11.07 -38.94 1.04
CA SER A 125 -10.54 -38.14 2.16
C SER A 125 -10.09 -36.75 1.73
N GLU A 126 -9.52 -36.62 0.53
CA GLU A 126 -9.12 -35.32 -0.02
C GLU A 126 -10.36 -34.50 -0.37
N LEU A 127 -11.32 -35.09 -1.08
CA LEU A 127 -12.58 -34.46 -1.44
C LEU A 127 -13.40 -34.05 -0.20
N HIS A 128 -13.37 -34.87 0.85
CA HIS A 128 -14.02 -34.56 2.13
C HIS A 128 -13.49 -33.30 2.80
N ASN A 129 -12.22 -32.94 2.54
CA ASN A 129 -11.57 -31.79 3.14
C ASN A 129 -11.39 -30.63 2.15
N ASP A 130 -12.06 -30.65 0.99
CA ASP A 130 -12.01 -29.56 0.03
C ASP A 130 -12.97 -28.43 0.43
N ALA A 131 -12.44 -27.36 1.04
CA ALA A 131 -13.20 -26.16 1.40
C ALA A 131 -13.96 -25.54 0.22
N GLY A 132 -13.42 -25.64 -1.00
CA GLY A 132 -14.08 -25.17 -2.21
C GLY A 132 -15.36 -25.93 -2.52
N ALA A 133 -15.36 -27.26 -2.34
CA ALA A 133 -16.56 -28.08 -2.53
C ALA A 133 -17.66 -27.72 -1.52
N TYR A 134 -17.31 -27.50 -0.25
CA TYR A 134 -18.27 -27.03 0.75
C TYR A 134 -18.81 -25.65 0.38
N LEU A 135 -17.95 -24.67 0.09
CA LEU A 135 -18.37 -23.32 -0.30
C LEU A 135 -19.37 -23.35 -1.46
N ALA A 136 -19.06 -24.15 -2.49
CA ALA A 136 -19.89 -24.39 -3.69
C ALA A 136 -21.15 -25.23 -3.43
N GLU A 137 -21.29 -25.80 -2.24
CA GLU A 137 -22.37 -26.70 -1.84
C GLU A 137 -22.46 -27.97 -2.71
N VAL A 138 -21.31 -28.37 -3.28
CA VAL A 138 -21.16 -29.59 -4.06
C VAL A 138 -20.79 -30.73 -3.12
N SER A 139 -21.58 -31.81 -3.14
CA SER A 139 -21.34 -32.96 -2.28
C SER A 139 -20.00 -33.63 -2.62
N PRO A 140 -19.10 -33.84 -1.65
CA PRO A 140 -17.90 -34.64 -1.87
C PRO A 140 -18.19 -36.06 -2.39
N ILE A 141 -19.36 -36.62 -2.08
CA ILE A 141 -19.80 -37.93 -2.56
C ILE A 141 -20.02 -37.87 -4.08
N GLU A 142 -20.71 -36.83 -4.55
CA GLU A 142 -20.95 -36.59 -5.98
C GLU A 142 -19.64 -36.41 -6.76
N LEU A 143 -18.65 -35.76 -6.17
CA LEU A 143 -17.30 -35.63 -6.75
C LEU A 143 -16.55 -36.97 -6.76
N SER A 144 -16.76 -37.81 -5.74
CA SER A 144 -16.06 -39.10 -5.63
C SER A 144 -16.50 -40.10 -6.69
N VAL A 145 -17.78 -40.07 -7.08
CA VAL A 145 -18.38 -41.00 -8.04
C VAL A 145 -18.26 -40.55 -9.50
N MET A 146 -17.65 -39.38 -9.77
CA MET A 146 -17.42 -38.90 -11.13
C MET A 146 -16.63 -39.92 -11.95
N LYS A 147 -17.04 -40.15 -13.20
CA LYS A 147 -16.37 -41.10 -14.10
C LYS A 147 -14.88 -40.78 -14.25
N GLU A 148 -14.53 -39.49 -14.30
CA GLU A 148 -13.15 -39.01 -14.40
C GLU A 148 -12.33 -39.32 -13.15
N ASN A 149 -12.98 -39.46 -12.00
CA ASN A 149 -12.34 -39.78 -10.72
C ASN A 149 -12.22 -41.28 -10.45
N LEU A 150 -12.84 -42.14 -11.29
CA LEU A 150 -12.88 -43.58 -11.08
C LEU A 150 -12.09 -44.29 -12.17
N VAL A 151 -11.05 -45.01 -11.76
CA VAL A 151 -10.21 -45.80 -12.68
C VAL A 151 -10.01 -47.20 -12.13
N PHE A 152 -9.92 -48.18 -13.02
CA PHE A 152 -9.53 -49.52 -12.61
C PHE A 152 -8.02 -49.64 -12.50
N THR A 153 -7.53 -50.22 -11.41
CA THR A 153 -6.12 -50.49 -11.22
C THR A 153 -5.90 -51.79 -10.44
N GLN A 154 -4.67 -52.26 -10.41
CA GLN A 154 -4.29 -53.43 -9.67
C GLN A 154 -4.43 -53.22 -8.14
N SER A 155 -5.01 -54.19 -7.45
CA SER A 155 -5.37 -54.10 -6.02
C SER A 155 -4.24 -53.71 -5.08
N TYR A 156 -3.01 -54.19 -5.31
CA TYR A 156 -1.83 -53.81 -4.52
C TYR A 156 -1.48 -52.34 -4.73
N VAL A 157 -1.53 -51.84 -5.97
CA VAL A 157 -1.29 -50.41 -6.28
C VAL A 157 -2.34 -49.53 -5.60
N ASN A 158 -3.63 -49.89 -5.75
CA ASN A 158 -4.75 -49.21 -5.10
C ASN A 158 -4.55 -49.13 -3.57
N ASN A 159 -4.29 -50.26 -2.93
CA ASN A 159 -4.07 -50.34 -1.48
C ASN A 159 -2.82 -49.57 -1.01
N LYS A 160 -1.81 -49.40 -1.87
CA LYS A 160 -0.61 -48.60 -1.56
C LYS A 160 -0.82 -47.10 -1.75
N LYS A 161 -1.64 -46.70 -2.73
CA LYS A 161 -2.09 -45.31 -2.85
C LYS A 161 -2.97 -44.92 -1.66
N SER A 162 -3.92 -45.76 -1.27
CA SER A 162 -4.78 -45.53 -0.10
C SER A 162 -5.43 -44.13 -0.17
N ASN A 163 -5.18 -43.27 0.82
CA ASN A 163 -5.65 -41.88 0.88
C ASN A 163 -4.61 -40.85 0.43
N LEU A 164 -3.43 -41.28 -0.04
CA LEU A 164 -2.41 -40.36 -0.56
C LEU A 164 -2.96 -39.64 -1.80
N THR A 165 -2.59 -38.37 -1.91
CA THR A 165 -2.72 -37.65 -3.19
C THR A 165 -1.89 -38.35 -4.26
N MET A 166 -2.23 -38.16 -5.53
CA MET A 166 -1.44 -38.76 -6.62
C MET A 166 0.02 -38.29 -6.59
N ALA A 167 0.24 -37.02 -6.24
CA ALA A 167 1.59 -36.45 -6.09
C ALA A 167 2.40 -37.15 -4.99
N GLU A 168 1.83 -37.29 -3.79
CA GLU A 168 2.50 -37.99 -2.68
C GLU A 168 2.75 -39.47 -2.99
N PHE A 169 1.81 -40.12 -3.70
CA PHE A 169 2.00 -41.51 -4.10
C PHE A 169 3.15 -41.66 -5.10
N ILE A 170 3.20 -40.80 -6.13
CA ILE A 170 4.31 -40.76 -7.10
C ILE A 170 5.64 -40.51 -6.40
N GLU A 171 5.69 -39.58 -5.46
CA GLU A 171 6.89 -39.25 -4.69
C GLU A 171 7.39 -40.45 -3.86
N LYS A 172 6.49 -41.23 -3.26
CA LYS A 172 6.84 -42.40 -2.45
C LYS A 172 7.15 -43.66 -3.26
N LEU A 173 6.81 -43.71 -4.55
CA LEU A 173 7.01 -44.91 -5.39
C LEU A 173 8.47 -45.43 -5.40
N PRO A 174 9.52 -44.59 -5.55
CA PRO A 174 10.91 -45.05 -5.51
C PRO A 174 11.29 -45.72 -4.20
N GLU A 175 10.86 -45.16 -3.07
CA GLU A 175 11.10 -45.71 -1.74
C GLU A 175 10.37 -47.05 -1.57
N MET A 176 9.11 -47.15 -1.99
CA MET A 176 8.34 -48.40 -1.95
C MET A 176 9.01 -49.51 -2.77
N LYS A 177 9.54 -49.18 -3.95
CA LYS A 177 10.30 -50.11 -4.80
C LYS A 177 11.60 -50.56 -4.12
N ALA A 178 12.36 -49.64 -3.56
CA ALA A 178 13.60 -49.95 -2.83
C ALA A 178 13.35 -50.87 -1.63
N ASN A 179 12.34 -50.56 -0.82
CA ASN A 179 11.94 -51.36 0.34
C ASN A 179 11.57 -52.80 -0.06
N LYS A 180 10.91 -52.98 -1.22
CA LYS A 180 10.62 -54.32 -1.75
C LYS A 180 11.88 -55.06 -2.23
N ARG A 181 12.80 -54.39 -2.91
CA ARG A 181 14.09 -55.01 -3.31
C ARG A 181 14.89 -55.48 -2.09
N VAL A 182 14.96 -54.65 -1.04
CA VAL A 182 15.62 -55.01 0.23
C VAL A 182 14.94 -56.22 0.90
N ALA A 183 13.61 -56.24 0.98
CA ALA A 183 12.87 -57.36 1.56
C ALA A 183 13.08 -58.68 0.79
N ILE A 184 13.10 -58.61 -0.56
CA ILE A 184 13.38 -59.75 -1.43
C ILE A 184 14.79 -60.28 -1.17
N GLN A 185 15.80 -59.39 -1.17
CA GLN A 185 17.19 -59.76 -0.96
C GLN A 185 17.40 -60.42 0.42
N LYS A 186 16.85 -59.81 1.48
CA LYS A 186 16.90 -60.35 2.84
C LYS A 186 16.31 -61.76 2.92
N ASN A 187 15.16 -61.99 2.29
CA ASN A 187 14.52 -63.30 2.28
C ASN A 187 15.29 -64.32 1.41
N GLN A 188 15.92 -63.89 0.31
CA GLN A 188 16.80 -64.74 -0.50
C GLN A 188 18.04 -65.19 0.26
N ASP A 189 18.68 -64.28 1.00
CA ASP A 189 19.85 -64.63 1.82
C ASP A 189 19.46 -65.53 3.00
N LYS A 190 18.30 -65.29 3.62
CA LYS A 190 17.73 -66.22 4.60
C LYS A 190 17.52 -67.61 3.99
N LEU A 191 16.97 -67.69 2.78
CA LEU A 191 16.64 -68.95 2.12
C LEU A 191 17.86 -69.85 1.86
N LYS A 192 19.04 -69.26 1.58
CA LYS A 192 20.30 -70.00 1.33
C LYS A 192 20.73 -70.85 2.53
N ASN A 193 20.45 -70.40 3.75
CA ASN A 193 20.92 -71.01 4.99
C ASN A 193 19.83 -71.82 5.73
N MET A 194 18.67 -72.08 5.11
CA MET A 194 17.57 -72.80 5.74
C MET A 194 17.67 -74.33 5.55
N PRO A 195 17.57 -75.12 6.63
CA PRO A 195 17.55 -76.58 6.56
C PRO A 195 16.28 -77.12 5.87
N GLU A 196 16.32 -78.38 5.41
CA GLU A 196 15.21 -79.06 4.72
C GLU A 196 14.97 -80.50 5.24
N SER A 197 15.64 -80.88 6.33
CA SER A 197 15.71 -82.26 6.81
C SER A 197 14.37 -82.73 7.39
N THR A 198 13.65 -81.86 8.12
CA THR A 198 12.35 -82.18 8.72
C THR A 198 11.16 -81.63 7.93
N PRO A 199 9.95 -82.22 8.03
CA PRO A 199 8.73 -81.65 7.46
C PRO A 199 8.47 -80.20 7.87
N GLN A 200 8.75 -79.87 9.14
CA GLN A 200 8.61 -78.53 9.69
C GLN A 200 9.57 -77.54 9.02
N GLU A 201 10.83 -77.92 8.84
CA GLU A 201 11.83 -77.10 8.14
C GLU A 201 11.46 -76.86 6.67
N ARG A 202 11.00 -77.92 5.96
CA ARG A 202 10.49 -77.79 4.58
C ARG A 202 9.30 -76.82 4.48
N TYR A 203 8.37 -76.90 5.43
CA TYR A 203 7.23 -75.98 5.49
C TYR A 203 7.66 -74.53 5.72
N GLN A 204 8.59 -74.27 6.65
CA GLN A 204 9.11 -72.92 6.87
C GLN A 204 9.86 -72.38 5.65
N LYS A 205 10.64 -73.24 4.98
CA LYS A 205 11.33 -72.85 3.75
C LYS A 205 10.36 -72.52 2.63
N GLN A 206 9.27 -73.28 2.50
CA GLN A 206 8.19 -72.98 1.56
C GLN A 206 7.53 -71.63 1.84
N LYS A 207 7.26 -71.29 3.11
CA LYS A 207 6.74 -69.97 3.50
C LYS A 207 7.64 -68.82 3.02
N VAL A 208 8.96 -68.97 3.16
CA VAL A 208 9.91 -67.96 2.69
C VAL A 208 9.93 -67.86 1.16
N LYS A 209 9.85 -68.99 0.44
CA LYS A 209 9.71 -69.01 -1.03
C LYS A 209 8.44 -68.27 -1.48
N ASP A 210 7.31 -68.52 -0.81
CA ASP A 210 6.04 -67.85 -1.11
C ASP A 210 6.08 -66.35 -0.79
N ALA A 211 6.74 -65.94 0.29
CA ALA A 211 6.95 -64.53 0.60
C ALA A 211 7.78 -63.82 -0.48
N ILE A 212 8.88 -64.44 -0.94
CA ILE A 212 9.70 -63.90 -2.04
C ILE A 212 8.87 -63.79 -3.32
N ARG A 213 8.09 -64.81 -3.66
CA ARG A 213 7.22 -64.81 -4.84
C ARG A 213 6.23 -63.65 -4.81
N LYS A 214 5.53 -63.46 -3.68
CA LYS A 214 4.58 -62.35 -3.49
C LYS A 214 5.27 -60.99 -3.55
N ASP A 215 6.44 -60.84 -2.91
CA ASP A 215 7.16 -59.56 -2.94
C ASP A 215 7.71 -59.22 -4.32
N LYS A 216 8.13 -60.21 -5.12
CA LYS A 216 8.49 -60.00 -6.53
C LYS A 216 7.29 -59.53 -7.35
N GLU A 217 6.13 -60.15 -7.18
CA GLU A 217 4.90 -59.73 -7.84
C GLU A 217 4.48 -58.30 -7.44
N HIS A 218 4.56 -57.96 -6.15
CA HIS A 218 4.32 -56.61 -5.67
C HIS A 218 5.32 -55.60 -6.25
N LEU A 219 6.61 -55.94 -6.33
CA LEU A 219 7.64 -55.09 -6.93
C LEU A 219 7.35 -54.86 -8.42
N GLU A 220 7.03 -55.91 -9.17
CA GLU A 220 6.67 -55.82 -10.58
C GLU A 220 5.47 -54.87 -10.79
N ASN A 221 4.45 -54.94 -9.93
CA ASN A 221 3.33 -54.01 -9.96
C ASN A 221 3.77 -52.56 -9.75
N LEU A 222 4.63 -52.29 -8.77
CA LEU A 222 5.14 -50.93 -8.56
C LEU A 222 6.00 -50.45 -9.73
N GLU A 223 6.82 -51.33 -10.30
CA GLU A 223 7.71 -51.02 -11.43
C GLU A 223 6.93 -50.69 -12.71
N ARG A 224 5.76 -51.31 -12.91
CA ARG A 224 4.86 -51.03 -14.04
C ARG A 224 4.06 -49.73 -13.91
N CYS A 225 4.05 -49.06 -12.75
CA CYS A 225 3.39 -47.78 -12.59
C CYS A 225 4.02 -46.73 -13.52
N ASP A 226 3.19 -46.15 -14.38
CA ASP A 226 3.54 -45.13 -15.35
C ASP A 226 3.20 -43.75 -14.78
N ILE A 227 4.24 -42.99 -14.43
CA ILE A 227 4.13 -41.69 -13.77
C ILE A 227 3.33 -40.70 -14.62
N ASP A 228 3.52 -40.70 -15.94
CA ASP A 228 2.84 -39.76 -16.83
C ASP A 228 1.35 -40.12 -16.98
N LYS A 229 1.04 -41.41 -17.02
CA LYS A 229 -0.34 -41.89 -17.01
C LYS A 229 -1.07 -41.53 -15.71
N MET A 230 -0.40 -41.70 -14.56
CA MET A 230 -0.90 -41.31 -13.24
C MET A 230 -1.16 -39.80 -13.15
N ARG A 231 -0.22 -38.97 -13.61
CA ARG A 231 -0.39 -37.50 -13.68
C ARG A 231 -1.54 -37.10 -14.59
N LYS A 232 -1.67 -37.72 -15.77
CA LYS A 232 -2.78 -37.44 -16.70
C LYS A 232 -4.14 -37.82 -16.11
N ALA A 233 -4.23 -38.96 -15.42
CA ALA A 233 -5.44 -39.36 -14.72
C ALA A 233 -5.82 -38.35 -13.63
N ASP A 234 -4.86 -37.95 -12.79
CA ASP A 234 -5.06 -36.96 -11.72
C ASP A 234 -5.47 -35.58 -12.26
N GLN A 235 -4.76 -35.07 -13.27
CA GLN A 235 -5.11 -33.80 -13.90
C GLN A 235 -6.52 -33.82 -14.50
N LYS A 236 -6.91 -34.93 -15.14
CA LYS A 236 -8.24 -35.09 -15.72
C LYS A 236 -9.33 -35.08 -14.64
N ALA A 237 -9.15 -35.86 -13.58
CA ALA A 237 -10.07 -35.92 -12.46
C ALA A 237 -10.23 -34.54 -11.78
N ARG A 238 -9.10 -33.90 -11.44
CA ARG A 238 -9.08 -32.57 -10.80
C ARG A 238 -9.70 -31.49 -11.67
N ASN A 239 -9.41 -31.47 -12.97
CA ASN A 239 -10.01 -30.48 -13.88
C ASN A 239 -11.53 -30.62 -13.94
N ALA A 240 -12.05 -31.85 -14.02
CA ALA A 240 -13.48 -32.10 -14.06
C ALA A 240 -14.17 -31.69 -12.75
N GLN A 241 -13.57 -32.04 -11.61
CA GLN A 241 -14.05 -31.64 -10.28
C GLN A 241 -13.99 -30.12 -10.10
N GLN A 242 -12.88 -29.49 -10.49
CA GLN A 242 -12.70 -28.04 -10.40
C GLN A 242 -13.73 -27.28 -11.23
N TYR A 243 -13.96 -27.74 -12.47
CA TYR A 243 -14.97 -27.16 -13.34
C TYR A 243 -16.34 -27.24 -12.66
N LYS A 244 -16.72 -28.41 -12.14
CA LYS A 244 -18.01 -28.61 -11.47
C LYS A 244 -18.18 -27.71 -10.25
N ILE A 245 -17.17 -27.64 -9.37
CA ILE A 245 -17.16 -26.79 -8.18
C ILE A 245 -17.26 -25.31 -8.56
N ASN A 246 -16.45 -24.86 -9.53
CA ASN A 246 -16.43 -23.46 -9.94
C ASN A 246 -17.76 -23.05 -10.59
N VAL A 247 -18.31 -23.85 -11.49
CA VAL A 247 -19.61 -23.55 -12.10
C VAL A 247 -20.68 -23.49 -11.02
N ALA A 248 -20.77 -24.52 -10.16
CA ALA A 248 -21.76 -24.56 -9.10
C ALA A 248 -21.71 -23.32 -8.20
N TYR A 249 -20.51 -22.86 -7.81
CA TYR A 249 -20.38 -21.67 -6.96
C TYR A 249 -20.59 -20.37 -7.71
N TYR A 250 -19.81 -20.09 -8.76
CA TYR A 250 -19.79 -18.77 -9.40
C TYR A 250 -21.04 -18.46 -10.22
N SER A 251 -21.82 -19.47 -10.63
CA SER A 251 -23.14 -19.27 -11.22
C SER A 251 -24.29 -19.36 -10.21
N SER A 252 -24.00 -19.52 -8.91
CA SER A 252 -25.05 -19.64 -7.89
C SER A 252 -25.67 -18.30 -7.52
N SER A 253 -26.93 -18.35 -7.07
CA SER A 253 -27.60 -17.23 -6.40
C SER A 253 -26.88 -16.83 -5.10
N LYS A 254 -26.20 -17.77 -4.43
CA LYS A 254 -25.39 -17.52 -3.23
C LYS A 254 -24.25 -16.55 -3.51
N PHE A 255 -23.40 -16.87 -4.50
CA PHE A 255 -22.30 -15.99 -4.92
C PHE A 255 -22.83 -14.64 -5.43
N PHE A 256 -23.90 -14.64 -6.23
CA PHE A 256 -24.51 -13.40 -6.72
C PHE A 256 -25.04 -12.52 -5.58
N LYS A 257 -25.72 -13.11 -4.58
CA LYS A 257 -26.23 -12.40 -3.41
C LYS A 257 -25.09 -11.83 -2.56
N GLN A 258 -24.06 -12.61 -2.29
CA GLN A 258 -22.88 -12.16 -1.54
C GLN A 258 -22.18 -11.00 -2.27
N THR A 259 -21.96 -11.15 -3.58
CA THR A 259 -21.35 -10.11 -4.42
C THR A 259 -22.20 -8.85 -4.48
N THR A 260 -23.52 -8.98 -4.65
CA THR A 260 -24.44 -7.83 -4.69
C THR A 260 -24.47 -7.10 -3.35
N VAL A 261 -24.53 -7.82 -2.23
CA VAL A 261 -24.50 -7.21 -0.89
C VAL A 261 -23.15 -6.54 -0.63
N ALA A 262 -22.04 -7.16 -1.01
CA ALA A 262 -20.71 -6.59 -0.88
C ALA A 262 -20.56 -5.33 -1.75
N ALA A 263 -20.95 -5.38 -3.01
CA ALA A 263 -20.94 -4.24 -3.93
C ALA A 263 -21.85 -3.10 -3.44
N ALA A 264 -23.04 -3.41 -2.91
CA ALA A 264 -23.92 -2.41 -2.33
C ALA A 264 -23.31 -1.76 -1.08
N ARG A 265 -22.70 -2.56 -0.18
CA ARG A 265 -22.02 -2.05 1.01
C ARG A 265 -20.82 -1.20 0.65
N GLN A 266 -19.98 -1.64 -0.28
CA GLN A 266 -18.85 -0.85 -0.80
C GLN A 266 -19.33 0.42 -1.48
N GLY A 267 -20.37 0.34 -2.32
CA GLY A 267 -20.96 1.49 -3.00
C GLY A 267 -21.51 2.53 -2.02
N ILE A 268 -22.22 2.10 -0.98
CA ILE A 268 -22.69 2.98 0.11
C ILE A 268 -21.52 3.57 0.88
N ALA A 269 -20.51 2.77 1.24
CA ALA A 269 -19.34 3.23 1.97
C ALA A 269 -18.53 4.26 1.18
N LEU A 270 -18.31 4.01 -0.12
CA LEU A 270 -17.62 4.94 -1.02
C LEU A 270 -18.42 6.23 -1.22
N GLY A 271 -19.72 6.12 -1.47
CA GLY A 271 -20.62 7.28 -1.59
C GLY A 271 -20.66 8.13 -0.32
N LEU A 272 -20.70 7.50 0.86
CA LEU A 272 -20.62 8.18 2.15
C LEU A 272 -19.28 8.90 2.34
N ARG A 273 -18.16 8.22 2.05
CA ARG A 273 -16.81 8.78 2.17
C ARG A 273 -16.63 10.02 1.28
N GLN A 274 -17.11 9.96 0.04
CA GLN A 274 -17.08 11.06 -0.90
C GLN A 274 -17.99 12.22 -0.48
N ALA A 275 -19.22 11.93 -0.01
CA ALA A 275 -20.13 12.95 0.48
C ALA A 275 -19.54 13.70 1.70
N LEU A 276 -18.94 12.98 2.65
CA LEU A 276 -18.25 13.59 3.78
C LEU A 276 -17.02 14.40 3.34
N GLY A 277 -16.25 13.89 2.37
CA GLY A 277 -15.13 14.62 1.78
C GLY A 277 -15.54 15.94 1.14
N LEU A 278 -16.67 15.96 0.41
CA LEU A 278 -17.21 17.18 -0.21
C LEU A 278 -17.64 18.22 0.84
N VAL A 279 -18.33 17.77 1.90
CA VAL A 279 -18.74 18.64 3.03
C VAL A 279 -17.51 19.25 3.72
N MET A 280 -16.44 18.48 3.92
CA MET A 280 -15.20 18.96 4.52
C MET A 280 -14.41 19.89 3.59
N ALA A 281 -14.39 19.61 2.28
CA ALA A 281 -13.78 20.49 1.30
C ALA A 281 -14.48 21.85 1.27
N GLU A 282 -15.81 21.89 1.24
CA GLU A 282 -16.57 23.14 1.31
C GLU A 282 -16.28 23.91 2.60
N THR A 283 -16.24 23.20 3.74
CA THR A 283 -15.89 23.80 5.04
C THR A 283 -14.51 24.47 5.00
N TRP A 284 -13.52 23.78 4.42
CA TRP A 284 -12.16 24.31 4.27
C TRP A 284 -12.09 25.51 3.33
N PHE A 285 -12.71 25.43 2.15
CA PHE A 285 -12.64 26.51 1.16
C PHE A 285 -13.32 27.78 1.66
N GLU A 286 -14.51 27.68 2.26
CA GLU A 286 -15.15 28.85 2.86
C GLU A 286 -14.32 29.44 4.01
N LEU A 287 -13.68 28.59 4.83
CA LEU A 287 -12.81 29.08 5.92
C LEU A 287 -11.57 29.78 5.36
N LYS A 288 -10.92 29.19 4.36
CA LYS A 288 -9.72 29.74 3.71
C LYS A 288 -9.95 31.17 3.23
N GLU A 289 -11.10 31.44 2.61
CA GLU A 289 -11.45 32.78 2.12
C GLU A 289 -11.56 33.82 3.24
N GLN A 290 -11.90 33.40 4.46
CA GLN A 290 -12.05 34.28 5.62
C GLN A 290 -10.74 34.50 6.40
N ILE A 291 -9.73 33.64 6.23
CA ILE A 291 -8.44 33.76 6.93
C ILE A 291 -7.81 35.16 6.75
N PRO A 292 -7.69 35.72 5.52
CA PRO A 292 -7.10 37.05 5.34
C PRO A 292 -7.89 38.16 6.04
N VAL A 293 -9.22 38.03 6.11
CA VAL A 293 -10.11 39.01 6.76
C VAL A 293 -9.87 39.00 8.27
N ILE A 294 -9.82 37.81 8.88
CA ILE A 294 -9.55 37.63 10.31
C ILE A 294 -8.13 38.12 10.62
N SER A 295 -7.12 37.74 9.82
CA SER A 295 -5.74 38.18 10.01
C SER A 295 -5.59 39.71 9.92
N LYS A 296 -6.33 40.37 9.03
CA LYS A 296 -6.30 41.84 8.92
C LYS A 296 -6.91 42.51 10.16
N LYS A 297 -7.98 41.95 10.72
CA LYS A 297 -8.62 42.45 11.96
C LYS A 297 -7.67 42.44 13.16
N HIS A 298 -6.82 41.43 13.27
CA HIS A 298 -5.93 41.21 14.42
C HIS A 298 -4.51 41.76 14.25
N LYS A 299 -4.24 42.56 13.21
CA LYS A 299 -2.87 42.93 12.83
C LYS A 299 -2.16 43.85 13.83
N GLU A 300 -2.87 44.79 14.45
CA GLU A 300 -2.26 45.85 15.26
C GLU A 300 -2.09 45.48 16.74
N ASN A 301 -3.04 44.72 17.30
CA ASN A 301 -3.03 44.28 18.70
C ASN A 301 -3.35 42.78 18.75
N PHE A 302 -2.43 41.95 18.28
CA PHE A 302 -2.68 40.51 18.14
C PHE A 302 -2.81 39.83 19.52
N TYR A 303 -4.02 39.33 19.82
CA TYR A 303 -4.28 38.45 20.96
C TYR A 303 -4.78 37.09 20.47
N ILE A 304 -4.03 36.03 20.78
CA ILE A 304 -4.30 34.68 20.26
C ILE A 304 -5.70 34.16 20.63
N GLY A 305 -6.21 34.50 21.82
CA GLY A 305 -7.54 34.08 22.26
C GLY A 305 -8.67 34.72 21.45
N GLU A 306 -8.52 35.99 21.05
CA GLU A 306 -9.51 36.69 20.24
C GLU A 306 -9.44 36.25 18.78
N PHE A 307 -8.23 36.03 18.26
CA PHE A 307 -8.02 35.44 16.94
C PHE A 307 -8.72 34.09 16.80
N LEU A 308 -8.50 33.17 17.75
CA LEU A 308 -9.12 31.84 17.72
C LEU A 308 -10.64 31.89 17.91
N ARG A 309 -11.14 32.82 18.72
CA ARG A 309 -12.59 33.05 18.86
C ARG A 309 -13.23 33.49 17.54
N ASP A 310 -12.61 34.41 16.80
CA ASP A 310 -13.11 34.86 15.50
C ASP A 310 -13.06 33.75 14.44
N VAL A 311 -12.01 32.92 14.44
CA VAL A 311 -11.94 31.70 13.61
C VAL A 311 -13.09 30.76 13.94
N GLY A 312 -13.38 30.53 15.23
CA GLY A 312 -14.44 29.65 15.66
C GLY A 312 -15.85 30.15 15.32
N LEU A 313 -16.11 31.45 15.49
CA LEU A 313 -17.37 32.07 15.06
C LEU A 313 -17.56 31.97 13.54
N THR A 314 -16.49 32.20 12.78
CA THR A 314 -16.50 32.07 11.32
C THR A 314 -16.83 30.65 10.90
N LEU A 315 -16.18 29.65 11.50
CA LEU A 315 -16.45 28.23 11.26
C LEU A 315 -17.89 27.84 11.62
N SER A 316 -18.44 28.35 12.73
CA SER A 316 -19.84 28.12 13.09
C SER A 316 -20.79 28.63 12.01
N ASN A 317 -20.56 29.85 11.52
CA ASN A 317 -21.39 30.44 10.48
C ASN A 317 -21.29 29.69 9.14
N ILE A 318 -20.08 29.23 8.78
CA ILE A 318 -19.85 28.36 7.61
C ILE A 318 -20.63 27.06 7.78
N TRP A 319 -20.53 26.43 8.95
CA TRP A 319 -21.17 25.16 9.23
C TRP A 319 -22.70 25.23 9.13
N ASP A 320 -23.30 26.32 9.60
CA ASP A 320 -24.75 26.51 9.47
C ASP A 320 -25.19 26.70 8.01
N ARG A 321 -24.38 27.36 7.17
CA ARG A 321 -24.64 27.42 5.72
C ARG A 321 -24.50 26.07 5.05
N ILE A 322 -23.49 25.29 5.43
CA ILE A 322 -23.25 23.95 4.88
C ILE A 322 -24.41 23.02 5.23
N LYS A 323 -24.91 23.02 6.47
CA LYS A 323 -26.13 22.25 6.83
C LYS A 323 -27.30 22.59 5.91
N SER A 324 -27.50 23.86 5.59
CA SER A 324 -28.57 24.30 4.70
C SER A 324 -28.33 23.87 3.25
N ARG A 325 -27.09 23.93 2.76
CA ARG A 325 -26.73 23.58 1.37
C ARG A 325 -26.78 22.07 1.14
N PHE A 326 -26.45 21.27 2.14
CA PHE A 326 -26.40 19.82 2.07
C PHE A 326 -27.65 19.14 2.66
N SER A 327 -28.75 19.88 2.82
CA SER A 327 -30.01 19.38 3.38
C SER A 327 -30.62 18.23 2.56
N ASP A 328 -30.53 18.29 1.23
CA ASP A 328 -31.00 17.22 0.34
C ASP A 328 -30.12 15.96 0.44
N LEU A 329 -28.81 16.14 0.60
CA LEU A 329 -27.88 15.04 0.88
C LEU A 329 -28.15 14.38 2.23
N LEU A 330 -28.57 15.16 3.24
CA LEU A 330 -29.04 14.65 4.52
C LEU A 330 -30.38 13.91 4.41
N ALA A 331 -31.29 14.42 3.58
CA ALA A 331 -32.62 13.86 3.39
C ALA A 331 -32.61 12.54 2.58
N ASN A 332 -31.72 12.41 1.60
CA ASN A 332 -31.60 11.23 0.74
C ASN A 332 -30.94 10.02 1.43
N PHE A 333 -30.26 10.22 2.55
CA PHE A 333 -29.61 9.16 3.34
C PHE A 333 -30.27 9.00 4.73
N LYS A 334 -31.61 9.07 4.73
CA LYS A 334 -32.49 9.13 5.91
C LYS A 334 -32.41 7.94 6.87
N ASP A 335 -31.71 6.86 6.53
CA ASP A 335 -31.66 5.60 7.29
C ASP A 335 -30.75 5.65 8.54
N GLY A 336 -30.75 6.76 9.27
CA GLY A 336 -30.18 6.88 10.62
C GLY A 336 -28.66 7.04 10.72
N LEU A 337 -27.88 6.41 9.85
CA LEU A 337 -26.41 6.45 9.88
C LEU A 337 -25.86 7.86 9.62
N ILE A 338 -26.27 8.51 8.50
CA ILE A 338 -25.76 9.84 8.11
C ILE A 338 -26.30 10.95 9.03
N SER A 339 -27.55 10.85 9.47
CA SER A 339 -28.11 11.83 10.41
C SER A 339 -27.36 11.81 11.75
N GLY A 340 -26.96 10.64 12.23
CA GLY A 340 -26.13 10.51 13.43
C GLY A 340 -24.72 11.09 13.24
N VAL A 341 -24.13 10.87 12.07
CA VAL A 341 -22.82 11.44 11.68
C VAL A 341 -22.86 12.98 11.74
N PHE A 342 -23.82 13.62 11.07
CA PHE A 342 -23.89 15.09 11.04
C PHE A 342 -24.23 15.73 12.38
N SER A 343 -25.05 15.06 13.20
CA SER A 343 -25.33 15.51 14.57
C SER A 343 -24.06 15.48 15.44
N SER A 344 -23.29 14.39 15.34
CA SER A 344 -22.00 14.25 16.04
C SER A 344 -20.99 15.30 15.57
N ILE A 345 -20.85 15.46 14.24
CA ILE A 345 -19.98 16.48 13.65
C ILE A 345 -20.37 17.89 14.13
N THR A 346 -21.66 18.22 14.10
CA THR A 346 -22.16 19.54 14.52
C THR A 346 -21.80 19.82 15.97
N THR A 347 -22.09 18.87 16.86
CA THR A 347 -21.82 19.01 18.29
C THR A 347 -20.32 19.16 18.54
N THR A 348 -19.51 18.37 17.83
CA THR A 348 -18.06 18.34 18.04
C THR A 348 -17.33 19.54 17.42
N LEU A 349 -17.68 19.97 16.21
CA LEU A 349 -17.10 21.17 15.58
C LEU A 349 -17.38 22.42 16.43
N LEU A 350 -18.62 22.59 16.89
CA LEU A 350 -18.96 23.71 17.78
C LEU A 350 -18.18 23.62 19.09
N ASN A 351 -18.02 22.42 19.67
CA ASN A 351 -17.29 22.27 20.92
C ASN A 351 -15.78 22.50 20.79
N ILE A 352 -15.15 22.15 19.66
CA ILE A 352 -13.71 22.36 19.39
C ILE A 352 -13.35 23.85 19.22
N PHE A 353 -14.25 24.62 18.64
CA PHE A 353 -13.95 26.00 18.26
C PHE A 353 -14.60 27.06 19.15
N LEU A 354 -15.73 26.74 19.81
CA LEU A 354 -16.45 27.69 20.68
C LEU A 354 -16.21 27.45 22.17
N THR A 355 -16.00 26.21 22.63
CA THR A 355 -16.02 25.88 24.08
C THR A 355 -14.75 25.22 24.62
N THR A 356 -13.73 24.93 23.80
CA THR A 356 -12.48 24.27 24.23
C THR A 356 -11.40 25.23 24.73
N GLU A 357 -11.79 26.20 25.54
CA GLU A 357 -10.86 27.13 26.19
C GLU A 357 -9.72 26.39 26.93
N LYS A 358 -10.03 25.24 27.57
CA LYS A 358 -9.04 24.41 28.28
C LYS A 358 -8.01 23.75 27.36
N MET A 359 -8.42 23.26 26.18
CA MET A 359 -7.51 22.62 25.23
C MET A 359 -6.63 23.68 24.55
N ILE A 360 -7.24 24.79 24.13
CA ILE A 360 -6.53 25.93 23.55
C ILE A 360 -5.52 26.51 24.54
N ALA A 361 -5.92 26.72 25.81
CA ALA A 361 -5.01 27.21 26.84
C ALA A 361 -3.84 26.25 27.11
N LYS A 362 -4.06 24.93 27.01
CA LYS A 362 -2.99 23.93 27.12
C LYS A 362 -2.00 24.05 25.95
N ILE A 363 -2.50 24.14 24.71
CA ILE A 363 -1.67 24.31 23.51
C ILE A 363 -0.87 25.61 23.57
N CYS A 364 -1.52 26.73 23.93
CA CYS A 364 -0.86 28.03 24.13
C CYS A 364 0.26 27.97 25.18
N ARG A 365 0.05 27.26 26.28
CA ARG A 365 1.05 27.08 27.33
C ARG A 365 2.26 26.27 26.85
N GLU A 366 2.02 25.18 26.14
CA GLU A 366 3.08 24.31 25.62
C GLU A 366 3.96 25.04 24.60
N MET A 367 3.32 25.82 23.72
CA MET A 367 4.04 26.62 22.73
C MET A 367 4.79 27.80 23.37
N TRP A 368 4.21 28.45 24.38
CA TRP A 368 4.93 29.47 25.16
C TRP A 368 6.17 28.90 25.85
N ASN A 369 6.06 27.72 26.47
CA ASN A 369 7.20 27.05 27.10
C ASN A 369 8.32 26.76 26.10
N THR A 370 7.97 26.38 24.87
CA THR A 370 8.95 26.18 23.79
C THR A 370 9.65 27.48 23.42
N VAL A 371 8.90 28.57 23.21
CA VAL A 371 9.46 29.89 22.90
C VAL A 371 10.43 30.34 24.00
N VAL A 372 10.04 30.20 25.27
CA VAL A 372 10.91 30.52 26.40
C VAL A 372 12.16 29.62 26.42
N GLY A 373 12.01 28.33 26.09
CA GLY A 373 13.14 27.40 25.96
C GLY A 373 14.14 27.83 24.88
N VAL A 374 13.65 28.21 23.70
CA VAL A 374 14.46 28.73 22.59
C VAL A 374 15.18 30.01 22.97
N ILE A 375 14.47 30.97 23.60
CA ILE A 375 15.06 32.20 24.11
C ILE A 375 16.17 31.87 25.11
N LYS A 376 15.92 30.98 26.06
CA LYS A 376 16.93 30.61 27.06
C LYS A 376 18.19 30.00 26.43
N LEU A 377 18.00 29.14 25.43
CA LEU A 377 19.10 28.50 24.72
C LEU A 377 19.96 29.50 23.94
N ILE A 378 19.33 30.45 23.25
CA ILE A 378 20.03 31.48 22.46
C ILE A 378 20.80 32.45 23.36
N PHE A 379 20.21 32.90 24.47
CA PHE A 379 20.79 33.98 25.27
C PHE A 379 21.70 33.51 26.41
N PHE A 380 21.37 32.40 27.05
CA PHE A 380 22.12 31.93 28.21
C PHE A 380 23.07 30.78 27.89
N ASN A 381 22.85 30.09 26.75
CA ASN A 381 23.62 28.92 26.32
C ASN A 381 24.08 28.04 27.51
N PRO A 382 23.15 27.55 28.35
CA PRO A 382 23.48 26.93 29.63
C PRO A 382 24.39 25.70 29.49
N ASP A 383 24.31 25.02 28.34
CA ASP A 383 25.05 23.81 28.02
C ASP A 383 26.32 24.08 27.19
N ASN A 384 26.69 25.36 27.00
CA ASN A 384 27.87 25.81 26.25
C ASN A 384 27.99 25.24 24.82
N LEU A 385 26.86 25.19 24.10
CA LEU A 385 26.75 24.68 22.73
C LEU A 385 27.37 25.63 21.70
N SER A 386 27.85 25.10 20.59
CA SER A 386 28.29 25.90 19.43
C SER A 386 27.11 26.54 18.70
N ALA A 387 27.36 27.59 17.91
CA ALA A 387 26.31 28.29 17.15
C ALA A 387 25.49 27.36 16.23
N LYS A 388 26.14 26.37 15.62
CA LYS A 388 25.48 25.34 14.80
C LYS A 388 24.56 24.44 15.64
N GLU A 389 24.99 24.06 16.84
CA GLU A 389 24.24 23.21 17.76
C GLU A 389 23.06 23.98 18.39
N ILE A 390 23.24 25.25 18.74
CA ILE A 390 22.14 26.14 19.16
C ILE A 390 21.11 26.25 18.05
N PHE A 391 21.54 26.47 16.80
CA PHE A 391 20.65 26.55 15.66
C PHE A 391 19.86 25.25 15.47
N LEU A 392 20.54 24.09 15.43
CA LEU A 392 19.90 22.78 15.30
C LEU A 392 18.95 22.47 16.47
N ALA A 393 19.33 22.80 17.69
CA ALA A 393 18.50 22.59 18.88
C ALA A 393 17.26 23.49 18.89
N CYS A 394 17.39 24.76 18.50
CA CYS A 394 16.23 25.64 18.31
C CYS A 394 15.29 25.09 17.23
N LEU A 395 15.84 24.61 16.12
CA LEU A 395 15.07 24.05 15.00
C LEU A 395 14.33 22.77 15.43
N ASN A 396 14.99 21.90 16.20
CA ASN A 396 14.39 20.69 16.77
C ASN A 396 13.33 21.00 17.85
N MET A 397 13.53 22.02 18.69
CA MET A 397 12.53 22.45 19.69
C MET A 397 11.29 23.04 19.02
N LEU A 398 11.46 23.86 17.98
CA LEU A 398 10.35 24.43 17.22
C LEU A 398 9.62 23.34 16.40
N ALA A 399 10.36 22.46 15.72
CA ALA A 399 9.78 21.31 15.03
C ALA A 399 9.06 20.38 16.01
N GLY A 400 9.64 20.16 17.19
CA GLY A 400 9.07 19.40 18.30
C GLY A 400 7.79 20.03 18.85
N ALA A 401 7.71 21.35 18.99
CA ALA A 401 6.49 22.02 19.44
C ALA A 401 5.37 21.95 18.40
N ILE A 402 5.70 22.11 17.12
CA ILE A 402 4.74 21.88 16.02
C ILE A 402 4.29 20.41 16.02
N ALA A 403 5.19 19.47 16.31
CA ALA A 403 4.91 18.04 16.42
C ALA A 403 4.20 17.61 17.72
N VAL A 404 4.33 18.33 18.83
CA VAL A 404 3.57 18.08 20.08
C VAL A 404 2.14 18.63 19.94
N VAL A 405 1.96 19.66 19.11
CA VAL A 405 0.66 20.16 18.66
C VAL A 405 0.11 19.35 17.47
N THR A 406 0.78 18.25 17.08
CA THR A 406 0.27 17.37 16.02
C THR A 406 -1.17 16.99 16.32
N GLY A 407 -1.94 16.89 15.25
CA GLY A 407 -3.29 16.36 15.25
C GLY A 407 -3.44 15.12 16.12
N SER A 408 -2.42 14.32 16.44
CA SER A 408 -2.48 13.16 17.33
C SER A 408 -3.18 13.37 18.68
N LEU A 409 -2.96 14.49 19.40
CA LEU A 409 -3.68 14.75 20.65
C LEU A 409 -5.16 15.05 20.41
N ILE A 410 -5.44 15.77 19.32
CA ILE A 410 -6.80 16.16 18.93
C ILE A 410 -7.53 14.94 18.36
N THR A 411 -6.95 14.25 17.40
CA THR A 411 -7.38 12.96 16.86
C THR A 411 -7.61 11.93 17.97
N ALA A 412 -6.73 11.79 18.96
CA ALA A 412 -6.95 10.87 20.09
C ALA A 412 -8.12 11.30 21.00
N TYR A 413 -8.37 12.61 21.13
CA TYR A 413 -9.54 13.13 21.82
C TYR A 413 -10.84 12.92 21.01
N LEU A 414 -10.76 13.03 19.68
CA LEU A 414 -11.90 12.99 18.77
C LEU A 414 -12.28 11.59 18.29
N ALA A 415 -11.34 10.65 18.18
CA ALA A 415 -11.60 9.30 17.71
C ALA A 415 -12.65 8.56 18.57
N PRO A 416 -12.65 8.66 19.91
CA PRO A 416 -13.72 8.08 20.74
C PRO A 416 -15.09 8.75 20.56
N ILE A 417 -15.14 9.98 20.01
CA ILE A 417 -16.37 10.76 19.80
C ILE A 417 -16.96 10.45 18.42
N PHE A 418 -16.11 10.20 17.42
CA PHE A 418 -16.50 9.88 16.06
C PHE A 418 -16.59 8.37 15.83
N THR A 419 -17.56 7.73 16.49
CA THR A 419 -17.80 6.27 16.38
C THR A 419 -18.55 5.86 15.10
N PHE A 420 -18.78 6.78 14.18
CA PHE A 420 -19.47 6.54 12.92
C PHE A 420 -18.49 6.10 11.80
N PRO A 421 -18.97 5.51 10.67
CA PRO A 421 -18.09 5.10 9.59
C PRO A 421 -17.24 6.25 9.04
N PHE A 422 -15.93 6.03 8.92
CA PHE A 422 -14.92 7.06 8.58
C PHE A 422 -14.71 8.14 9.65
N GLY A 423 -15.18 7.94 10.88
CA GLY A 423 -14.95 8.85 11.99
C GLY A 423 -13.48 9.08 12.33
N ASP A 424 -12.61 8.08 12.15
CA ASP A 424 -11.15 8.24 12.29
C ASP A 424 -10.55 9.18 11.23
N ALA A 425 -11.00 9.06 9.97
CA ALA A 425 -10.59 9.97 8.90
C ALA A 425 -11.07 11.40 9.17
N PHE A 426 -12.27 11.53 9.73
CA PHE A 426 -12.83 12.79 10.18
C PHE A 426 -12.02 13.39 11.34
N ALA A 427 -11.70 12.59 12.36
CA ALA A 427 -10.84 12.98 13.49
C ALA A 427 -9.47 13.46 13.01
N ALA A 428 -8.86 12.74 12.06
CA ALA A 428 -7.57 13.08 11.48
C ALA A 428 -7.61 14.39 10.69
N PHE A 429 -8.65 14.60 9.87
CA PHE A 429 -8.84 15.85 9.15
C PHE A 429 -9.01 17.04 10.11
N ILE A 430 -9.89 16.92 11.10
CA ILE A 430 -10.10 17.99 12.10
C ILE A 430 -8.83 18.24 12.92
N GLY A 431 -8.12 17.19 13.33
CA GLY A 431 -6.82 17.31 13.97
C GLY A 431 -5.83 18.11 13.12
N THR A 432 -5.74 17.78 11.83
CA THR A 432 -4.89 18.49 10.86
C THR A 432 -5.30 19.96 10.71
N LEU A 433 -6.60 20.23 10.56
CA LEU A 433 -7.13 21.58 10.40
C LEU A 433 -6.83 22.44 11.62
N VAL A 434 -7.07 21.92 12.83
CA VAL A 434 -6.80 22.65 14.07
C VAL A 434 -5.30 22.89 14.23
N THR A 435 -4.44 21.87 14.02
CA THR A 435 -2.98 22.06 14.07
C THR A 435 -2.55 23.17 13.13
N GLY A 436 -3.04 23.16 11.89
CA GLY A 436 -2.69 24.17 10.91
C GLY A 436 -3.18 25.58 11.27
N LEU A 437 -4.42 25.71 11.78
CA LEU A 437 -4.94 26.99 12.27
C LEU A 437 -4.14 27.52 13.47
N MET A 438 -3.70 26.63 14.37
CA MET A 438 -2.82 27.01 15.47
C MET A 438 -1.47 27.48 14.95
N THR A 439 -0.82 26.74 14.04
CA THR A 439 0.45 27.16 13.41
C THR A 439 0.33 28.56 12.81
N LEU A 440 -0.77 28.84 12.13
CA LEU A 440 -1.06 30.16 11.58
C LEU A 440 -1.23 31.22 12.69
N ALA A 441 -2.01 30.93 13.73
CA ALA A 441 -2.19 31.83 14.88
C ALA A 441 -0.86 32.17 15.57
N PHE A 442 0.03 31.19 15.75
CA PHE A 442 1.36 31.41 16.34
C PHE A 442 2.30 32.15 15.40
N GLY A 443 2.26 31.87 14.10
CA GLY A 443 2.99 32.65 13.10
C GLY A 443 2.62 34.13 13.17
N TYR A 444 1.32 34.44 13.30
CA TYR A 444 0.85 35.80 13.49
C TYR A 444 1.25 36.40 14.85
N TYR A 445 1.22 35.61 15.92
CA TYR A 445 1.68 36.03 17.25
C TYR A 445 3.17 36.42 17.25
N ILE A 446 4.04 35.58 16.69
CA ILE A 446 5.48 35.85 16.58
C ILE A 446 5.74 37.09 15.72
N SER A 447 4.93 37.30 14.68
CA SER A 447 5.15 38.40 13.75
C SER A 447 4.61 39.75 14.23
N ASN A 448 3.56 39.77 15.07
CA ASN A 448 2.81 41.00 15.36
C ASN A 448 2.53 41.25 16.85
N SER A 449 2.91 40.36 17.78
CA SER A 449 2.64 40.60 19.22
C SER A 449 3.61 41.60 19.84
N ASP A 450 3.14 42.32 20.86
CA ASP A 450 3.95 43.27 21.64
C ASP A 450 5.15 42.63 22.31
N ILE A 451 4.99 41.39 22.80
CA ILE A 451 6.06 40.65 23.48
C ILE A 451 7.15 40.33 22.47
N THR A 452 6.79 39.83 21.29
CA THR A 452 7.79 39.48 20.27
C THR A 452 8.45 40.73 19.68
N ARG A 453 7.72 41.84 19.54
CA ARG A 453 8.32 43.14 19.20
C ARG A 453 9.39 43.56 20.21
N LYS A 454 9.12 43.46 21.51
CA LYS A 454 10.11 43.74 22.57
C LYS A 454 11.32 42.79 22.50
N ILE A 455 11.11 41.52 22.17
CA ILE A 455 12.17 40.54 21.98
C ILE A 455 13.03 40.90 20.75
N TRP A 456 12.42 41.28 19.62
CA TRP A 456 13.14 41.74 18.44
C TRP A 456 13.92 43.03 18.69
N GLU A 457 13.30 44.00 19.38
CA GLU A 457 13.97 45.25 19.81
C GLU A 457 15.14 44.98 20.74
N PHE A 458 15.05 43.98 21.61
CA PHE A 458 16.15 43.53 22.46
C PHE A 458 17.26 42.83 21.67
N LEU A 459 16.91 41.92 20.77
CA LEU A 459 17.85 41.23 19.87
C LEU A 459 18.61 42.21 18.96
N ALA A 460 17.93 43.23 18.45
CA ALA A 460 18.52 44.28 17.63
C ALA A 460 19.64 45.03 18.36
N LYS A 461 19.63 45.09 19.70
CA LYS A 461 20.71 45.71 20.49
C LYS A 461 22.04 44.94 20.40
N PHE A 462 22.02 43.66 20.00
CA PHE A 462 23.20 42.82 19.89
C PHE A 462 23.70 42.64 18.44
N GLN A 463 22.95 43.08 17.42
CA GLN A 463 23.29 42.91 16.00
C GLN A 463 24.34 43.87 15.44
N SER A 464 24.95 44.72 16.26
CA SER A 464 25.72 45.88 15.80
C SER A 464 27.20 45.70 15.39
N PRO A 465 27.96 44.60 15.60
CA PRO A 465 29.36 44.57 15.13
C PRO A 465 29.50 44.15 13.65
N TYR A 466 28.81 43.09 13.24
CA TYR A 466 29.03 42.47 11.93
C TYR A 466 28.27 43.15 10.79
N GLU A 467 27.04 43.63 11.06
CA GLU A 467 26.24 44.32 10.03
C GLU A 467 26.80 45.72 9.71
N LEU A 468 27.44 46.36 10.70
CA LEU A 468 28.23 47.59 10.51
C LEU A 468 29.49 47.33 9.70
N GLN A 469 30.22 46.24 9.96
CA GLN A 469 31.36 45.84 9.12
C GLN A 469 30.95 45.56 7.68
N VAL A 470 29.83 44.85 7.46
CA VAL A 470 29.33 44.58 6.10
C VAL A 470 28.95 45.88 5.38
N LYS A 471 28.26 46.81 6.05
CA LYS A 471 27.93 48.13 5.48
C LYS A 471 29.17 48.97 5.19
N GLU A 472 30.18 48.93 6.05
CA GLU A 472 31.43 49.67 5.85
C GLU A 472 32.23 49.11 4.67
N ILE A 473 32.31 47.79 4.52
CA ILE A 473 32.95 47.15 3.37
C ILE A 473 32.21 47.50 2.06
N GLN A 474 30.87 47.49 2.07
CA GLN A 474 30.07 47.90 0.91
C GLN A 474 30.30 49.38 0.53
N ARG A 475 30.40 50.25 1.53
CA ARG A 475 30.74 51.67 1.33
C ARG A 475 32.15 51.84 0.75
N ILE A 476 33.15 51.13 1.28
CA ILE A 476 34.54 51.16 0.78
C ILE A 476 34.60 50.74 -0.69
N ASN A 477 33.90 49.67 -1.07
CA ASN A 477 33.84 49.23 -2.47
C ASN A 477 33.23 50.31 -3.38
N THR A 478 32.17 50.99 -2.93
CA THR A 478 31.52 52.05 -3.72
C THR A 478 32.47 53.24 -3.96
N GLU A 479 33.26 53.63 -2.95
CA GLU A 479 34.28 54.68 -3.11
C GLU A 479 35.46 54.23 -3.97
N LEU A 480 35.88 52.96 -3.89
CA LEU A 480 36.89 52.39 -4.78
C LEU A 480 36.45 52.46 -6.25
N ASP A 481 35.19 52.10 -6.54
CA ASP A 481 34.63 52.19 -7.89
C ASP A 481 34.60 53.63 -8.40
N ARG A 482 34.23 54.59 -7.54
CA ARG A 482 34.28 56.02 -7.87
C ARG A 482 35.71 56.46 -8.19
N TYR A 483 36.70 56.10 -7.38
CA TYR A 483 38.10 56.46 -7.64
C TYR A 483 38.63 55.80 -8.92
N LEU A 484 38.24 54.57 -9.22
CA LEU A 484 38.59 53.91 -10.48
C LEU A 484 38.02 54.67 -11.69
N ILE A 485 36.78 55.15 -11.60
CA ILE A 485 36.13 55.98 -12.63
C ILE A 485 36.87 57.31 -12.80
N GLU A 486 37.17 58.02 -11.70
CA GLU A 486 37.90 59.29 -11.73
C GLU A 486 39.32 59.13 -12.29
N LEU A 487 40.05 58.09 -11.87
CA LEU A 487 41.40 57.79 -12.35
C LEU A 487 41.40 57.43 -13.84
N THR A 488 40.39 56.71 -14.32
CA THR A 488 40.25 56.35 -15.73
C THR A 488 40.01 57.60 -16.60
N LYS A 489 39.18 58.53 -16.12
CA LYS A 489 38.96 59.83 -16.79
C LYS A 489 40.24 60.68 -16.84
N LEU A 490 40.98 60.76 -15.73
CA LEU A 490 42.19 61.59 -15.63
C LEU A 490 43.38 61.02 -16.41
N LYS A 491 43.61 59.70 -16.36
CA LYS A 491 44.84 59.11 -16.90
C LYS A 491 44.76 58.77 -18.39
N PHE A 492 43.56 58.54 -18.92
CA PHE A 492 43.36 58.12 -20.31
C PHE A 492 42.50 59.11 -21.13
N ASN A 493 42.02 60.20 -20.53
CA ASN A 493 41.12 61.18 -21.15
C ASN A 493 39.93 60.52 -21.88
N MET A 494 39.46 59.37 -21.36
CA MET A 494 38.41 58.56 -21.96
C MET A 494 37.06 58.98 -21.39
N ASP A 495 36.15 59.37 -22.28
CA ASP A 495 34.75 59.53 -21.94
C ASP A 495 34.08 58.15 -21.80
N ILE A 496 33.86 57.75 -20.54
CA ILE A 496 33.34 56.43 -20.16
C ILE A 496 31.91 56.23 -20.68
N GLU A 497 31.11 57.29 -20.74
CA GLU A 497 29.73 57.21 -21.24
C GLU A 497 29.72 56.95 -22.74
N GLN A 498 30.61 57.60 -23.49
CA GLN A 498 30.78 57.34 -24.91
C GLN A 498 31.33 55.93 -25.21
N LEU A 499 32.24 55.42 -24.36
CA LEU A 499 32.74 54.05 -24.48
C LEU A 499 31.63 53.02 -24.22
N GLN A 500 30.79 53.26 -23.22
CA GLN A 500 29.64 52.40 -22.94
C GLN A 500 28.67 52.39 -24.14
N ILE A 501 28.34 53.57 -24.70
CA ILE A 501 27.48 53.69 -25.88
C ILE A 501 28.08 52.99 -27.10
N PHE A 502 29.39 53.13 -27.32
CA PHE A 502 30.09 52.43 -28.39
C PHE A 502 30.04 50.90 -28.21
N MET A 503 30.31 50.38 -27.01
CA MET A 503 30.24 48.95 -26.71
C MET A 503 28.81 48.38 -26.86
N ASP A 504 27.81 49.12 -26.38
CA ASP A 504 26.40 48.75 -26.52
C ASP A 504 25.97 48.74 -28.00
N SER A 505 26.46 49.69 -28.79
CA SER A 505 26.18 49.75 -30.23
C SER A 505 26.86 48.60 -30.98
N LEU A 506 28.10 48.26 -30.61
CA LEU A 506 28.85 47.15 -31.21
C LEU A 506 28.23 45.78 -30.88
N SER A 507 27.77 45.60 -29.64
CA SER A 507 27.16 44.35 -29.16
C SER A 507 25.76 44.10 -29.72
N LYS A 508 25.05 45.16 -30.13
CA LYS A 508 23.72 45.09 -30.77
C LYS A 508 23.78 44.95 -32.29
N ALA A 509 24.94 45.05 -32.92
CA ALA A 509 25.07 44.92 -34.37
C ALA A 509 25.08 43.43 -34.79
N ASP A 510 24.14 43.07 -35.67
CA ASP A 510 23.88 41.67 -36.03
C ASP A 510 24.76 41.19 -37.20
N THR A 511 25.39 42.11 -37.95
CA THR A 511 26.22 41.77 -39.11
C THR A 511 27.63 42.36 -39.03
N GLU A 512 28.60 41.68 -39.65
CA GLU A 512 30.00 42.17 -39.72
C GLU A 512 30.11 43.48 -40.51
N PHE A 513 29.21 43.74 -41.45
CA PHE A 513 29.13 45.01 -42.17
C PHE A 513 28.75 46.18 -41.25
N GLU A 514 27.74 46.01 -40.40
CA GLU A 514 27.32 47.03 -39.43
C GLU A 514 28.39 47.27 -38.37
N LYS A 515 29.03 46.20 -37.85
CA LYS A 515 30.17 46.34 -36.93
C LYS A 515 31.32 47.11 -37.58
N SER A 516 31.65 46.80 -38.84
CA SER A 516 32.68 47.51 -39.59
C SER A 516 32.35 49.00 -39.75
N HIS A 517 31.08 49.34 -39.98
CA HIS A 517 30.62 50.73 -40.06
C HIS A 517 30.73 51.46 -38.71
N ILE A 518 30.30 50.84 -37.61
CA ILE A 518 30.40 51.43 -36.26
C ILE A 518 31.87 51.64 -35.88
N LEU A 519 32.75 50.69 -36.20
CA LEU A 519 34.20 50.83 -36.00
C LEU A 519 34.78 51.96 -36.86
N ALA A 520 34.36 52.08 -38.12
CA ALA A 520 34.79 53.12 -39.03
C ALA A 520 34.47 54.53 -38.52
N GLU A 521 33.25 54.72 -38.01
CA GLU A 521 32.83 56.00 -37.42
C GLU A 521 33.63 56.33 -36.16
N GLU A 522 33.85 55.34 -35.29
CA GLU A 522 34.61 55.55 -34.05
C GLU A 522 36.08 55.87 -34.32
N CYS A 523 36.70 55.21 -35.31
CA CYS A 523 38.06 55.53 -35.77
C CYS A 523 38.14 56.96 -36.32
N LYS A 524 37.19 57.39 -37.15
CA LYS A 524 37.15 58.79 -37.64
C LYS A 524 36.96 59.79 -36.51
N ARG A 525 36.02 59.52 -35.61
CA ARG A 525 35.69 60.39 -34.47
C ARG A 525 36.88 60.60 -33.53
N ARG A 526 37.64 59.54 -33.27
CA ARG A 526 38.86 59.59 -32.44
C ARG A 526 40.11 59.96 -33.22
N ASN A 527 39.99 60.26 -34.52
CA ASN A 527 41.10 60.56 -35.42
C ASN A 527 42.19 59.46 -35.41
N ILE A 528 41.76 58.20 -35.31
CA ILE A 528 42.62 57.03 -35.40
C ILE A 528 42.92 56.82 -36.88
N GLN A 529 44.18 57.02 -37.27
CA GLN A 529 44.63 56.76 -38.64
C GLN A 529 44.70 55.26 -38.86
N LEU A 530 43.96 54.80 -39.87
CA LEU A 530 44.01 53.41 -40.31
C LEU A 530 45.01 53.28 -41.45
N PRO A 531 45.73 52.15 -41.51
CA PRO A 531 46.73 51.90 -42.56
C PRO A 531 46.11 51.50 -43.91
N PHE A 532 44.78 51.49 -44.01
CA PHE A 532 44.01 51.22 -45.23
C PHE A 532 42.78 52.12 -45.30
N GLU A 533 42.19 52.24 -46.49
CA GLU A 533 40.96 52.99 -46.70
C GLU A 533 39.72 52.13 -46.39
N LEU A 534 38.93 52.58 -45.41
CA LEU A 534 37.68 51.93 -45.00
C LEU A 534 36.66 51.91 -46.14
N GLY A 535 36.14 50.72 -46.46
CA GLY A 535 35.14 50.51 -47.53
C GLY A 535 35.75 50.28 -48.92
N ASN A 536 37.07 50.36 -49.06
CA ASN A 536 37.80 50.07 -50.29
C ASN A 536 38.50 48.70 -50.16
N MET A 537 37.87 47.65 -50.70
CA MET A 537 38.38 46.27 -50.60
C MET A 537 39.79 46.11 -51.18
N ASP A 538 40.15 46.84 -52.22
CA ASP A 538 41.47 46.75 -52.84
C ASP A 538 42.54 47.40 -51.94
N SER A 539 42.22 48.51 -51.26
CA SER A 539 43.10 49.12 -50.26
C SER A 539 43.31 48.21 -49.05
N THR A 540 42.25 47.60 -48.53
CA THR A 540 42.34 46.65 -47.41
C THR A 540 43.14 45.41 -47.79
N ARG A 541 42.92 44.84 -48.98
CA ARG A 541 43.62 43.63 -49.45
C ARG A 541 45.11 43.92 -49.70
N ASN A 542 45.43 45.06 -50.30
CA ASN A 542 46.81 45.48 -50.52
C ASN A 542 47.54 45.78 -49.19
N TRP A 543 46.85 46.33 -48.17
CA TRP A 543 47.42 46.43 -46.83
C TRP A 543 47.69 45.04 -46.24
N LEU A 544 46.72 44.13 -46.24
CA LEU A 544 46.88 42.76 -45.71
C LEU A 544 47.99 41.96 -46.41
N GLU A 545 48.18 42.15 -47.73
CA GLU A 545 49.24 41.50 -48.51
C GLU A 545 50.65 42.06 -48.18
N ASN A 546 50.74 43.25 -47.60
CA ASN A 546 51.98 43.92 -47.18
C ASN A 546 52.20 43.91 -45.65
N ILE A 547 51.39 43.17 -44.90
CA ILE A 547 51.64 42.88 -43.49
C ILE A 547 52.52 41.62 -43.45
N ASP A 548 53.81 41.80 -43.15
CA ASP A 548 54.70 40.68 -42.75
C ASP A 548 54.29 40.09 -41.39
#